data_AF-A0AAW1CHS2-F1
#
_entry.id   AF-A0AAW1CHS2-F1
#
_cell.length_a   1.000
_cell.length_b   1.000
_cell.length_c   1.000
_cell.angle_alpha   90.00
_cell.angle_beta   90.00
_cell.angle_gamma   90.00
#
_symmetry.space_group_name_H-M   'P 1'
#
loop_
_entity.id
_entity.type
_entity.pdbx_description
1 polymer ?
#
loop_
_entity_poly.entity_id
_entity_poly.type
_entity_poly.pdbx_seq_one_letter_code
_entity_poly.pdbx_strand_id
1 'polypeptide(L)'
;MFPAYKVRVMGLDKKAKYILLMDIVAADDCRYKFHNSRWMVAGKADPEMPKRMYIHPDSPSTGEQWMQKVVSFHKLKLTNNISDKHGFVSKFIYFFYYFYLFIFIDLIIYFLRV
;
A
#
# COMPACT_ATOMS: atom_id res chain seq x y z
N MET A 1 -8.21 -1.55 3.15
CA MET A 1 -7.82 -2.95 2.84
C MET A 1 -8.22 -3.86 3.98
N PHE A 2 -8.50 -5.15 3.73
CA PHE A 2 -8.80 -6.13 4.79
C PHE A 2 -7.98 -7.42 4.59
N PRO A 3 -7.30 -7.93 5.64
CA PRO A 3 -7.15 -7.30 6.95
C PRO A 3 -6.37 -5.98 6.86
N ALA A 4 -6.51 -5.12 7.87
CA ALA A 4 -5.76 -3.86 7.91
C ALA A 4 -4.26 -4.15 8.06
N TYR A 5 -3.43 -3.51 7.24
CA TYR A 5 -1.98 -3.65 7.31
C TYR A 5 -1.44 -2.92 8.56
N LYS A 6 -0.64 -3.63 9.35
CA LYS A 6 -0.14 -3.18 10.65
C LYS A 6 1.33 -3.51 10.79
N VAL A 7 2.12 -2.58 11.32
CA VAL A 7 3.56 -2.77 11.54
C VAL A 7 3.98 -2.26 12.91
N ARG A 8 4.98 -2.93 13.51
CA ARG A 8 5.67 -2.43 14.69
C ARG A 8 6.98 -1.80 14.24
N VAL A 9 7.17 -0.54 14.59
CA VAL A 9 8.37 0.23 14.27
C VAL A 9 9.34 0.16 15.44
N MET A 10 10.63 0.00 15.15
CA MET A 10 11.72 -0.04 16.14
C MET A 10 12.98 0.62 15.56
N GLY A 11 13.90 1.06 16.41
CA GLY A 11 15.22 1.55 16.00
C GLY A 11 15.27 2.99 15.46
N LEU A 12 14.19 3.78 15.57
CA LEU A 12 14.21 5.20 15.19
C LEU A 12 14.88 6.07 16.26
N ASP A 13 15.55 7.15 15.84
CA ASP A 13 15.97 8.22 16.75
C ASP A 13 14.73 8.85 17.41
N LYS A 14 14.65 8.74 18.75
CA LYS A 14 13.50 9.20 19.53
C LYS A 14 13.18 10.68 19.33
N LYS A 15 14.19 11.52 19.12
CA LYS A 15 14.03 12.99 19.04
C LYS A 15 13.78 13.50 17.61
N ALA A 16 14.13 12.70 16.60
CA ALA A 16 13.92 13.06 15.20
C ALA A 16 12.44 12.91 14.80
N LYS A 17 12.00 13.71 13.82
CA LYS A 17 10.68 13.58 13.21
C LYS A 17 10.76 12.73 11.95
N TYR A 18 9.71 11.94 11.73
CA TYR A 18 9.59 11.07 10.58
C TYR A 18 8.21 11.21 9.95
N ILE A 19 8.20 11.19 8.62
CA ILE A 19 6.99 10.97 7.81
C ILE A 19 6.99 9.49 7.43
N LEU A 20 5.89 8.80 7.74
CA LEU A 20 5.63 7.45 7.25
C LEU A 20 4.74 7.52 6.02
N LEU A 21 5.16 6.80 4.99
CA LEU A 21 4.39 6.65 3.78
C LEU A 21 4.45 5.21 3.28
N MET A 22 3.35 4.77 2.67
CA MET A 22 3.19 3.45 2.09
C MET A 22 3.01 3.58 0.59
N ASP A 23 3.82 2.84 -0.15
CA ASP A 23 3.67 2.63 -1.57
C ASP A 23 3.19 1.20 -1.85
N ILE A 24 2.48 1.07 -2.95
CA ILE A 24 1.87 -0.16 -3.43
C ILE A 24 2.40 -0.38 -4.83
N VAL A 25 3.30 -1.34 -5.00
CA VAL A 25 3.92 -1.62 -6.30
C VAL A 25 3.44 -2.96 -6.86
N ALA A 26 3.39 -3.07 -8.19
CA ALA A 26 3.07 -4.33 -8.82
C ALA A 26 4.20 -5.33 -8.54
N ALA A 27 3.86 -6.57 -8.18
CA ALA A 27 4.87 -7.61 -7.95
C ALA A 27 5.46 -8.14 -9.27
N ASP A 28 4.71 -8.06 -10.37
CA ASP A 28 5.14 -8.47 -11.70
C ASP A 28 4.48 -7.65 -12.81
N ASP A 29 4.89 -7.92 -14.06
CA ASP A 29 4.36 -7.30 -15.28
C ASP A 29 3.32 -8.22 -15.96
N CYS A 30 2.58 -9.00 -15.18
CA CYS A 30 1.58 -9.96 -15.68
C CYS A 30 0.16 -9.48 -15.39
N ARG A 31 -0.71 -9.63 -16.40
CA ARG A 31 -2.17 -9.54 -16.21
C ARG A 31 -2.71 -10.93 -15.94
N TYR A 32 -3.50 -11.07 -14.89
CA TYR A 32 -4.06 -12.36 -14.47
C TYR A 32 -5.56 -12.47 -14.77
N LYS A 33 -6.02 -13.71 -15.01
CA LYS A 33 -7.44 -14.09 -15.03
C LYS A 33 -7.68 -15.22 -14.04
N PHE A 34 -8.84 -15.20 -13.38
CA PHE A 34 -9.29 -16.29 -12.52
C PHE A 34 -10.24 -17.19 -13.31
N HIS A 35 -9.89 -18.47 -13.43
CA HIS A 35 -10.72 -19.45 -14.13
C HIS A 35 -10.50 -20.84 -13.52
N ASN A 36 -11.58 -21.60 -13.35
CA ASN A 36 -11.57 -22.93 -12.72
C ASN A 36 -10.83 -22.95 -11.37
N SER A 37 -11.13 -21.97 -10.51
CA SER A 37 -10.54 -21.84 -9.18
C SER A 37 -9.02 -21.66 -9.18
N ARG A 38 -8.44 -21.18 -10.29
CA ARG A 38 -7.00 -20.95 -10.44
C ARG A 38 -6.72 -19.60 -11.10
N TRP A 39 -5.63 -18.98 -10.68
CA TRP A 39 -5.06 -17.81 -11.32
C TRP A 39 -4.18 -18.23 -12.49
N MET A 40 -4.36 -17.60 -13.64
CA MET A 40 -3.55 -17.85 -14.84
C MET A 40 -3.12 -16.52 -15.46
N VAL A 41 -1.92 -16.49 -16.03
CA VAL A 41 -1.44 -15.35 -16.82
C VAL A 41 -2.30 -15.23 -18.09
N ALA A 42 -2.80 -14.03 -18.34
CA ALA A 42 -3.68 -13.68 -19.44
C ALA A 42 -3.04 -12.65 -20.40
N GLY A 43 -1.86 -12.13 -20.07
CA GLY A 43 -1.12 -11.19 -20.90
C GLY A 43 -0.15 -10.33 -20.09
N LYS A 44 0.30 -9.23 -20.72
CA LYS A 44 1.11 -8.20 -20.07
C LYS A 44 0.24 -7.30 -19.18
N ALA A 45 0.80 -6.78 -18.09
CA ALA A 45 0.12 -5.82 -17.24
C ALA A 45 -0.20 -4.52 -18.00
N ASP A 46 -1.19 -3.79 -17.48
CA ASP A 46 -1.51 -2.45 -17.99
C ASP A 46 -0.38 -1.46 -17.68
N PRO A 47 -0.24 -0.37 -18.46
CA PRO A 47 0.74 0.67 -18.19
C PRO A 47 0.66 1.18 -16.75
N GLU A 48 1.84 1.42 -16.15
CA GLU A 48 1.92 1.87 -14.76
C GLU A 48 1.20 3.21 -14.58
N MET A 49 0.26 3.24 -13.62
CA MET A 49 -0.45 4.47 -13.26
C MET A 49 0.45 5.46 -12.51
N PRO A 50 0.14 6.76 -12.54
CA PRO A 50 0.86 7.75 -11.73
C PRO A 50 0.93 7.33 -10.26
N LYS A 51 2.15 7.22 -9.73
CA LYS A 51 2.41 6.77 -8.36
C LYS A 51 1.76 7.73 -7.37
N ARG A 52 0.81 7.23 -6.59
CA ARG A 52 0.22 7.93 -5.45
C ARG A 52 0.61 7.20 -4.18
N MET A 53 1.48 7.83 -3.39
CA MET A 53 1.88 7.31 -2.09
C MET A 53 0.85 7.70 -1.04
N TYR A 54 0.55 6.77 -0.14
CA TYR A 54 -0.28 7.05 1.03
C TYR A 54 0.60 7.57 2.17
N ILE A 55 0.35 8.78 2.64
CA ILE A 55 1.02 9.32 3.84
C ILE A 55 0.17 8.96 5.07
N HIS A 56 0.82 8.39 6.09
CA HIS A 56 0.13 8.06 7.33
C HIS A 56 -0.34 9.35 8.03
N PRO A 57 -1.60 9.42 8.51
CA PRO A 57 -2.19 10.66 9.05
C PRO A 57 -1.49 11.20 10.30
N ASP A 58 -0.82 10.32 11.06
CA ASP A 58 -0.02 10.73 12.23
C ASP A 58 1.32 11.38 11.82
N SER A 59 1.64 11.47 10.52
CA SER A 59 2.86 12.14 10.04
C SER A 59 2.70 13.68 10.01
N PRO A 60 3.76 14.44 10.30
CA PRO A 60 5.03 14.01 10.86
C PRO A 60 4.93 13.74 12.37
N SER A 61 5.56 12.65 12.83
CA SER A 61 5.62 12.27 14.24
C SER A 61 7.04 11.92 14.67
N THR A 62 7.33 12.01 15.97
CA THR A 62 8.68 11.66 16.47
C THR A 62 8.94 10.16 16.41
N GLY A 63 10.21 9.76 16.33
CA GLY A 63 10.59 8.34 16.38
C GLY A 63 10.04 7.65 17.63
N GLU A 64 10.01 8.35 18.77
CA GLU A 64 9.40 7.85 20.01
C GLU A 64 7.91 7.54 19.85
N GLN A 65 7.13 8.46 19.26
CA GLN A 65 5.71 8.26 19.02
C GLN A 65 5.44 7.09 18.07
N TRP A 66 6.23 6.96 17.00
CA TRP A 66 6.10 5.85 16.03
C TRP A 66 6.40 4.49 16.65
N MET A 67 7.35 4.41 17.58
CA MET A 67 7.73 3.16 18.24
C MET A 67 6.82 2.80 19.43
N GLN A 68 5.99 3.74 19.92
CA GLN A 68 5.17 3.54 21.12
C GLN A 68 4.07 2.48 20.93
N LYS A 69 3.49 2.40 19.72
CA LYS A 69 2.37 1.50 19.42
C LYS A 69 2.48 0.93 18.00
N VAL A 70 1.68 -0.10 17.72
CA VAL A 70 1.56 -0.65 16.36
C VAL A 70 0.94 0.40 15.44
N VAL A 71 1.60 0.69 14.33
CA VAL A 71 1.13 1.62 13.28
C VAL A 71 0.17 0.87 12.37
N SER A 72 -0.98 1.48 12.05
CA SER A 72 -2.08 0.82 11.32
C SER A 72 -2.51 1.63 10.12
N PHE A 73 -2.39 1.04 8.93
CA PHE A 73 -2.80 1.62 7.65
C PHE A 73 -4.28 1.34 7.32
N HIS A 74 -5.12 1.17 8.33
CA HIS A 74 -6.55 0.88 8.18
C HIS A 74 -7.34 1.93 7.38
N LYS A 75 -6.89 3.19 7.37
CA LYS A 75 -7.51 4.29 6.59
C LYS A 75 -7.10 4.29 5.12
N LEU A 76 -6.13 3.47 4.70
CA LEU A 76 -5.72 3.38 3.31
C LEU A 76 -6.85 2.78 2.46
N LYS A 77 -7.21 3.53 1.42
CA LYS A 77 -8.21 3.15 0.42
C LYS A 77 -7.56 2.98 -0.94
N LEU A 78 -7.97 1.92 -1.61
CA LEU A 78 -7.59 1.62 -2.99
C LEU A 78 -8.75 2.04 -3.90
N THR A 79 -8.43 2.60 -5.05
CA THR A 79 -9.43 2.95 -6.07
C THR A 79 -8.98 2.44 -7.43
N ASN A 80 -9.92 2.02 -8.27
CA ASN A 80 -9.68 1.77 -9.69
C ASN A 80 -10.01 3.00 -10.56
N ASN A 81 -10.49 4.09 -9.95
CA ASN A 81 -10.76 5.33 -10.66
C ASN A 81 -9.45 6.11 -10.88
N ILE A 82 -9.04 6.19 -12.15
CA ILE A 82 -7.82 6.88 -12.58
C ILE A 82 -7.90 8.40 -12.45
N SER A 83 -9.11 8.96 -12.44
CA SER A 83 -9.36 10.39 -12.29
C SER A 83 -9.77 10.76 -10.85
N ASP A 84 -9.53 9.88 -9.88
CA ASP A 84 -9.89 10.14 -8.48
C ASP A 84 -9.25 11.43 -7.95
N LYS A 85 -10.09 12.31 -7.41
CA LYS A 85 -9.70 13.60 -6.82
C LYS A 85 -9.51 13.53 -5.30
N HIS A 86 -9.91 12.43 -4.66
CA HIS A 86 -9.85 12.26 -3.20
C HIS A 86 -8.47 11.85 -2.70
N GLY A 87 -7.51 11.62 -3.61
CA GLY A 87 -6.15 11.23 -3.26
C GLY A 87 -6.04 9.76 -2.84
N PHE A 88 -7.01 8.91 -3.18
CA PHE A 88 -6.88 7.47 -2.95
C PHE A 88 -5.81 6.89 -3.86
N VAL A 89 -5.22 5.77 -3.43
CA VAL A 89 -4.17 5.11 -4.20
C VAL A 89 -4.84 4.42 -5.40
N SER A 90 -4.67 5.01 -6.58
CA SER A 90 -5.23 4.52 -7.84
C SER A 90 -4.43 3.33 -8.36
N LYS A 91 -5.08 2.19 -8.57
CA LYS A 91 -4.49 0.98 -9.17
C LYS A 91 -5.49 0.27 -10.06
N PHE A 92 -5.00 -0.29 -11.18
CA PHE A 92 -5.71 -1.31 -11.95
C PHE A 92 -5.77 -2.60 -11.13
N ILE A 93 -6.72 -2.66 -10.20
CA ILE A 93 -7.00 -3.87 -9.44
C ILE A 93 -7.95 -4.69 -10.31
N TYR A 94 -7.39 -5.61 -11.08
CA TYR A 94 -8.22 -6.68 -11.63
C TYR A 94 -8.68 -7.57 -10.48
N PHE A 95 -9.92 -7.28 -10.05
CA PHE A 95 -10.79 -8.03 -9.16
C PHE A 95 -10.53 -7.94 -7.66
N PHE A 96 -11.28 -7.03 -7.03
CA PHE A 96 -11.92 -7.33 -5.75
C PHE A 96 -12.89 -8.50 -5.96
N TYR A 97 -12.74 -9.60 -5.22
CA TYR A 97 -13.80 -10.22 -4.41
C TYR A 97 -13.17 -11.37 -3.62
N TYR A 98 -13.14 -11.18 -2.29
CA TYR A 98 -12.82 -12.12 -1.21
C TYR A 98 -11.56 -13.01 -1.33
N PHE A 99 -10.71 -12.84 -0.30
CA PHE A 99 -9.63 -13.73 0.12
C PHE A 99 -8.38 -13.75 -0.79
N TYR A 100 -7.26 -13.29 -0.23
CA TYR A 100 -5.90 -13.27 -0.81
C TYR A 100 -5.58 -12.11 -1.78
N LEU A 101 -5.74 -10.87 -1.29
CA LEU A 101 -5.02 -9.68 -1.79
C LEU A 101 -3.51 -9.75 -1.44
N PHE A 102 -2.90 -10.93 -1.58
CA PHE A 102 -1.52 -11.18 -1.14
C PHE A 102 -0.60 -11.69 -2.23
N ILE A 103 -1.10 -11.94 -3.45
CA ILE A 103 -0.29 -12.70 -4.41
C ILE A 103 0.53 -11.79 -5.35
N PHE A 104 0.17 -10.53 -5.59
CA PHE A 104 0.88 -9.74 -6.63
C PHE A 104 1.11 -8.25 -6.33
N ILE A 105 1.20 -7.87 -5.06
CA ILE A 105 1.49 -6.48 -4.66
C ILE A 105 2.57 -6.48 -3.58
N ASP A 106 3.66 -5.75 -3.82
CA ASP A 106 4.64 -5.46 -2.78
C ASP A 106 4.26 -4.16 -2.07
N LEU A 107 4.30 -4.21 -0.74
CA LEU A 107 4.06 -3.06 0.13
C LEU A 107 5.41 -2.53 0.62
N ILE A 108 5.75 -1.31 0.22
CA ILE A 108 6.98 -0.65 0.66
C ILE A 108 6.62 0.49 1.60
N ILE A 109 7.18 0.46 2.81
CA ILE A 109 7.06 1.56 3.78
C ILE A 109 8.37 2.34 3.80
N TYR A 110 8.26 3.65 3.60
CA TYR A 110 9.39 4.57 3.71
C TYR A 110 9.29 5.40 4.98
N PHE A 111 10.45 5.66 5.59
CA PHE A 111 10.62 6.54 6.73
C PHE A 111 11.49 7.72 6.30
N LEU A 112 10.86 8.85 6.02
CA LEU A 112 11.57 10.08 5.68
C LEU A 112 11.83 10.87 6.96
N ARG A 113 13.11 11.04 7.31
CA ARG A 113 13.51 11.91 8.43
C ARG A 113 13.38 13.38 8.00
N VAL A 114 12.73 14.18 8.85
CA VAL A 114 12.51 15.62 8.66
C VAL A 114 13.10 16.39 9.84
#